data_AF-A0A6G1G2I0-F1
#
_entry.id   AF-A0A6G1G2I0-F1
#
_cell.length_a   1.000
_cell.length_b   1.000
_cell.length_c   1.000
_cell.angle_alpha   90.00
_cell.angle_beta   90.00
_cell.angle_gamma   90.00
#
_symmetry.space_group_name_H-M   'P 1'
#
loop_
_entity.id
_entity.type
_entity.pdbx_description
1 polymer ?
#
loop_
_entity_poly.entity_id
_entity_poly.type
_entity_poly.pdbx_seq_one_letter_code
_entity_poly.pdbx_strand_id
1 'polypeptide(L)'
;MATTTPDASLKTREEVLDSVVSLARLFSTTVEAFGKIHPRELNHNQQIALTCLGIEQGRLLIWGNAVGISSPPATIAKHMIPSRPGDFNPDPTAPVNFIPRDPRLDDPDVRTTVETCLRDLVDRPAHLPRVEMMRAFGLKQPRPNSQTAAPKTLDHNRLEGFREQFSILCDLVDEPASERRRMSIIMDDWIIHNAQQFSTFVQFAREHVDTLIALMDVQAQVDKVRSSDATRRSST
;
A
#
# COMPACT_ATOMS: atom_id res chain seq x y z
N MET A 1 -35.80 31.67 21.99
CA MET A 1 -34.72 30.90 22.65
C MET A 1 -33.95 30.20 21.55
N ALA A 2 -32.69 30.59 21.34
CA ALA A 2 -31.83 30.00 20.32
C ALA A 2 -31.22 28.71 20.87
N THR A 3 -31.53 27.59 20.23
CA THR A 3 -30.89 26.29 20.49
C THR A 3 -29.58 26.27 19.71
N THR A 4 -28.46 26.49 20.41
CA THR A 4 -27.12 26.25 19.90
C THR A 4 -26.88 24.75 19.79
N THR A 5 -26.87 24.24 18.56
CA THR A 5 -26.35 22.92 18.20
C THR A 5 -24.88 22.84 18.62
N PRO A 6 -24.43 21.79 19.33
CA PRO A 6 -23.02 21.65 19.68
C PRO A 6 -22.20 21.41 18.42
N ASP A 7 -21.18 22.25 18.28
CA ASP A 7 -20.22 22.33 17.18
C ASP A 7 -19.58 20.96 16.90
N ALA A 8 -19.44 20.63 15.62
CA ALA A 8 -18.72 19.44 15.18
C ALA A 8 -17.30 19.48 15.75
N SER A 9 -16.89 18.43 16.48
CA SER A 9 -15.59 18.41 17.15
C SER A 9 -14.46 18.72 16.16
N LEU A 10 -13.85 19.89 16.29
CA LEU A 10 -12.65 20.25 15.55
C LEU A 10 -11.54 19.30 15.98
N LYS A 11 -11.25 18.29 15.15
CA LYS A 11 -10.13 17.37 15.38
C LYS A 11 -8.85 18.18 15.50
N THR A 12 -8.03 17.85 16.49
CA THR A 12 -6.75 18.53 16.67
C THR A 12 -5.79 18.17 15.52
N ARG A 13 -4.79 19.02 15.26
CA ARG A 13 -3.77 18.76 14.24
C ARG A 13 -3.11 17.39 14.44
N GLU A 14 -2.83 17.03 15.69
CA GLU A 14 -2.22 15.76 16.07
C GLU A 14 -3.13 14.57 15.76
N GLU A 15 -4.42 14.64 16.11
CA GLU A 15 -5.39 13.60 15.79
C GLU A 15 -5.53 13.36 14.28
N VAL A 16 -5.53 14.43 13.48
CA VAL A 16 -5.59 14.31 12.02
C VAL A 16 -4.33 13.64 11.49
N LEU A 17 -3.16 14.03 11.98
CA LEU A 17 -1.88 13.47 11.54
C LEU A 17 -1.73 12.00 11.94
N ASP A 18 -2.07 11.63 13.17
CA ASP A 18 -2.06 10.23 13.63
C ASP A 18 -3.01 9.37 12.79
N SER A 19 -4.19 9.91 12.49
CA SER A 19 -5.15 9.26 11.60
C SER A 19 -4.58 9.06 10.19
N VAL A 20 -3.93 10.06 9.59
CA VAL A 20 -3.31 9.94 8.26
C VAL A 20 -2.17 8.92 8.28
N VAL A 21 -1.29 8.97 9.29
CA VAL A 21 -0.17 8.04 9.46
C VAL A 21 -0.65 6.60 9.61
N SER A 22 -1.68 6.36 10.43
CA SER A 22 -2.26 5.03 10.62
C SER A 22 -2.78 4.44 9.31
N LEU A 23 -3.48 5.23 8.49
CA LEU A 23 -3.98 4.78 7.19
C LEU A 23 -2.83 4.50 6.21
N ALA A 24 -1.86 5.42 6.11
CA ALA A 24 -0.69 5.25 5.27
C ALA A 24 0.15 4.02 5.68
N ARG A 25 0.21 3.73 6.98
CA ARG A 25 0.88 2.55 7.52
C ARG A 25 0.15 1.26 7.16
N LEU A 26 -1.17 1.22 7.25
CA LEU A 26 -1.97 0.07 6.78
C LEU A 26 -1.77 -0.18 5.28
N PHE A 27 -1.78 0.89 4.48
CA PHE A 27 -1.48 0.81 3.06
C PHE A 27 -0.07 0.28 2.78
N SER A 28 0.95 0.83 3.46
CA SER A 28 2.34 0.35 3.39
C SER A 28 2.41 -1.14 3.71
N THR A 29 1.72 -1.57 4.76
CA THR A 29 1.68 -2.97 5.18
C THR A 29 1.14 -3.87 4.05
N THR A 30 0.10 -3.39 3.37
CA THR A 30 -0.57 -4.10 2.28
C THR A 30 0.33 -4.27 1.07
N VAL A 31 0.91 -3.17 0.57
CA VAL A 31 1.75 -3.23 -0.63
C VAL A 31 3.04 -4.00 -0.37
N GLU A 32 3.63 -3.91 0.83
CA GLU A 32 4.83 -4.67 1.17
C GLU A 32 4.56 -6.17 1.37
N ALA A 33 3.39 -6.54 1.90
CA ALA A 33 3.02 -7.94 2.09
C ALA A 33 2.98 -8.72 0.77
N PHE A 34 2.53 -8.11 -0.33
CA PHE A 34 2.57 -8.75 -1.66
C PHE A 34 4.00 -9.07 -2.09
N GLY A 35 4.98 -8.26 -1.67
CA GLY A 35 6.39 -8.48 -1.97
C GLY A 35 7.06 -9.59 -1.16
N LYS A 36 6.36 -10.15 -0.17
CA LYS A 36 6.82 -11.27 0.65
C LYS A 36 6.38 -12.63 0.11
N ILE A 37 5.69 -12.66 -1.03
CA ILE A 37 5.23 -13.89 -1.67
C ILE A 37 6.23 -14.30 -2.75
N HIS A 38 6.83 -15.46 -2.57
CA HIS A 38 7.90 -15.98 -3.41
C HIS A 38 7.44 -17.25 -4.14
N PRO A 39 7.89 -17.49 -5.37
CA PRO A 39 7.67 -18.78 -6.02
C PRO A 39 8.52 -19.86 -5.34
N ARG A 40 7.99 -21.08 -5.25
CA ARG A 40 8.77 -22.23 -4.76
C ARG A 40 9.77 -22.70 -5.81
N GLU A 41 9.31 -22.71 -7.06
CA GLU A 41 10.01 -23.21 -8.23
C GLU A 41 9.76 -22.23 -9.38
N LEU A 42 10.61 -22.24 -10.41
CA LEU A 42 10.41 -21.46 -11.65
C LEU A 42 9.31 -22.09 -12.54
N ASN A 43 8.18 -22.45 -11.94
CA ASN A 43 7.02 -22.96 -12.65
C ASN A 43 6.29 -21.79 -13.34
N HIS A 44 6.01 -21.95 -14.63
CA HIS A 44 5.35 -20.95 -15.46
C HIS A 44 4.03 -20.43 -14.85
N ASN A 45 3.20 -21.31 -14.29
CA ASN A 45 1.92 -20.91 -13.70
C ASN A 45 2.09 -20.07 -12.43
N GLN A 46 3.09 -20.39 -11.60
CA GLN A 46 3.43 -19.58 -10.42
C GLN A 46 3.96 -18.20 -10.84
N GLN A 47 4.77 -18.15 -11.89
CA GLN A 47 5.29 -16.89 -12.44
C GLN A 47 4.18 -16.01 -12.99
N ILE A 48 3.22 -16.58 -13.72
CA ILE A 48 2.05 -15.83 -14.21
C ILE A 48 1.25 -15.27 -13.04
N ALA A 49 0.88 -16.10 -12.07
CA ALA A 49 0.09 -15.65 -10.93
C ALA A 49 0.82 -14.57 -10.10
N LEU A 50 2.13 -14.72 -9.89
CA LEU A 50 2.94 -13.71 -9.21
C LEU A 50 3.06 -12.41 -10.01
N THR A 51 3.15 -12.51 -11.34
CA THR A 51 3.13 -11.34 -12.24
C THR A 51 1.78 -10.63 -12.14
N CYS A 52 0.67 -11.37 -12.12
CA CYS A 52 -0.66 -10.79 -11.91
C CYS A 52 -0.76 -10.09 -10.55
N LEU A 53 -0.25 -10.69 -9.47
CA LEU A 53 -0.19 -10.02 -8.17
C LEU A 53 0.64 -8.73 -8.22
N GLY A 54 1.79 -8.75 -8.90
CA GLY A 54 2.62 -7.56 -9.11
C GLY A 54 1.90 -6.45 -9.89
N ILE A 55 1.04 -6.81 -10.85
CA ILE A 55 0.17 -5.86 -11.53
C ILE A 55 -0.83 -5.25 -10.55
N GLU A 56 -1.50 -6.05 -9.72
CA GLU A 56 -2.44 -5.52 -8.73
C GLU A 56 -1.73 -4.65 -7.67
N GLN A 57 -0.52 -5.00 -7.26
CA GLN A 57 0.34 -4.16 -6.40
C GLN A 57 0.61 -2.81 -7.06
N GLY A 58 1.02 -2.80 -8.33
CA GLY A 58 1.27 -1.58 -9.09
C GLY A 58 0.02 -0.70 -9.20
N ARG A 59 -1.15 -1.31 -9.46
CA ARG A 59 -2.44 -0.59 -9.47
C ARG A 59 -2.77 0.03 -8.11
N LEU A 60 -2.53 -0.71 -7.03
CA LEU A 60 -2.74 -0.22 -5.67
C LEU A 60 -1.78 0.93 -5.32
N LEU A 61 -0.51 0.86 -5.73
CA LEU A 61 0.48 1.95 -5.57
C LEU A 61 0.06 3.20 -6.35
N ILE A 62 -0.44 3.04 -7.58
CA ILE A 62 -0.95 4.16 -8.39
C ILE A 62 -2.18 4.78 -7.72
N TRP A 63 -3.11 3.95 -7.24
CA TRP A 63 -4.27 4.41 -6.50
C TRP A 63 -3.84 5.24 -5.28
N GLY A 64 -2.95 4.70 -4.43
CA GLY A 64 -2.45 5.38 -3.24
C GLY A 64 -1.79 6.73 -3.55
N ASN A 65 -1.02 6.79 -4.64
CA ASN A 65 -0.44 8.03 -5.13
C ASN A 65 -1.51 9.02 -5.64
N ALA A 66 -2.51 8.54 -6.39
CA ALA A 66 -3.55 9.38 -6.97
C ALA A 66 -4.43 10.05 -5.89
N VAL A 67 -4.67 9.36 -4.78
CA VAL A 67 -5.48 9.88 -3.67
C VAL A 67 -4.66 10.60 -2.59
N GLY A 68 -3.32 10.59 -2.70
CA GLY A 68 -2.43 11.18 -1.71
C GLY A 68 -2.51 10.47 -0.34
N ILE A 69 -2.48 9.14 -0.32
CA ILE A 69 -2.69 8.36 0.91
C ILE A 69 -1.65 8.65 2.00
N SER A 70 -0.42 8.97 1.61
CA SER A 70 0.69 9.37 2.49
C SER A 70 0.89 10.89 2.57
N SER A 71 -0.09 11.67 2.11
CA SER A 71 -0.05 13.14 2.21
C SER A 71 -0.94 13.62 3.35
N PRO A 72 -0.51 14.62 4.13
CA PRO A 72 -1.39 15.32 5.06
C PRO A 72 -2.38 16.22 4.29
N PRO A 73 -3.50 16.62 4.91
CA PRO A 73 -4.33 17.69 4.38
C PRO A 73 -3.51 18.96 4.12
N ALA A 74 -3.80 19.66 3.02
CA ALA A 74 -3.08 20.87 2.62
C ALA A 74 -3.21 22.04 3.61
N THR A 75 -4.16 21.96 4.54
CA THR A 75 -4.33 22.88 5.68
C THR A 75 -3.26 22.68 6.76
N ILE A 76 -2.64 21.50 6.83
CA ILE A 76 -1.59 21.17 7.80
C ILE A 76 -0.20 21.39 7.20
N ALA A 77 0.07 20.79 6.05
CA ALA A 77 1.36 20.93 5.36
C ALA A 77 1.21 20.72 3.85
N LYS A 78 1.98 21.49 3.07
CA LYS A 78 2.05 21.36 1.60
C LYS A 78 3.41 20.86 1.13
N HIS A 79 4.44 21.11 1.92
CA HIS A 79 5.79 20.66 1.67
C HIS A 79 6.51 20.41 3.00
N MET A 80 7.61 19.66 2.94
CA MET A 80 8.49 19.44 4.07
C MET A 80 9.92 19.26 3.56
N ILE A 81 10.90 19.68 4.35
CA ILE A 81 12.32 19.35 4.09
C ILE A 81 12.58 18.01 4.78
N PRO A 82 12.89 16.93 4.04
CA PRO A 82 13.13 15.62 4.63
C PRO A 82 14.34 15.63 5.56
N SER A 83 14.30 14.85 6.65
CA SER A 83 15.44 14.76 7.58
C SER A 83 16.65 14.04 6.95
N ARG A 84 16.43 13.31 5.84
CA ARG A 84 17.42 12.54 5.11
C ARG A 84 17.16 12.63 3.62
N PRO A 85 18.21 12.79 2.78
CA PRO A 85 18.05 12.72 1.33
C PRO A 85 17.60 11.31 0.92
N GLY A 86 16.69 11.25 -0.06
CA GLY A 86 16.20 10.02 -0.68
C GLY A 86 16.67 9.89 -2.13
N ASP A 87 16.36 8.76 -2.76
CA ASP A 87 16.69 8.53 -4.17
C ASP A 87 15.87 9.43 -5.10
N PHE A 88 14.64 9.79 -4.72
CA PHE A 88 13.78 10.69 -5.47
C PHE A 88 13.91 12.16 -5.03
N ASN A 89 14.51 12.42 -3.86
CA ASN A 89 14.88 13.75 -3.39
C ASN A 89 16.33 13.81 -2.86
N PRO A 90 17.32 14.01 -3.75
CA PRO A 90 18.73 14.02 -3.37
C PRO A 90 19.18 15.32 -2.69
N ASP A 91 18.42 16.42 -2.82
CA ASP A 91 18.75 17.70 -2.19
C ASP A 91 18.20 17.74 -0.75
N PRO A 92 19.08 17.75 0.28
CA PRO A 92 18.66 17.74 1.68
C PRO A 92 18.12 19.11 2.15
N THR A 93 18.24 20.16 1.34
CA THR A 93 17.80 21.52 1.68
C THR A 93 16.55 21.95 0.92
N ALA A 94 16.19 21.23 -0.14
CA ALA A 94 15.01 21.52 -0.93
C ALA A 94 13.73 20.97 -0.26
N PRO A 95 12.65 21.77 -0.21
CA PRO A 95 11.36 21.29 0.26
C PRO A 95 10.73 20.32 -0.75
N VAL A 96 10.35 19.14 -0.28
CA VAL A 96 9.57 18.16 -1.05
C VAL A 96 8.09 18.48 -0.88
N ASN A 97 7.38 18.65 -2.00
CA ASN A 97 5.94 18.90 -1.98
C ASN A 97 5.18 17.59 -1.77
N PHE A 98 4.18 17.62 -0.88
CA PHE A 98 3.21 16.55 -0.78
C PHE A 98 2.28 16.57 -1.99
N ILE A 99 1.86 15.38 -2.42
CA ILE A 99 0.82 15.23 -3.42
C ILE A 99 -0.52 15.69 -2.81
N PRO A 100 -1.43 16.33 -3.56
CA PRO A 100 -2.74 16.67 -3.04
C PRO A 100 -3.48 15.45 -2.47
N ARG A 101 -3.88 15.52 -1.21
CA ARG A 101 -4.73 14.52 -0.56
C ARG A 101 -6.18 14.68 -1.02
N ASP A 102 -6.81 13.59 -1.40
CA ASP A 102 -8.25 13.58 -1.70
C ASP A 102 -9.05 13.72 -0.38
N PRO A 103 -9.90 14.74 -0.22
CA PRO A 103 -10.69 14.95 1.00
C PRO A 103 -11.61 13.78 1.34
N ARG A 104 -12.01 12.97 0.36
CA ARG A 104 -12.86 11.78 0.59
C ARG A 104 -12.17 10.75 1.47
N LEU A 105 -10.83 10.72 1.55
CA LEU A 105 -10.12 9.83 2.47
C LEU A 105 -10.36 10.15 3.95
N ASP A 106 -10.83 11.37 4.24
CA ASP A 106 -11.11 11.83 5.60
C ASP A 106 -12.61 11.72 5.96
N ASP A 107 -13.45 11.34 4.99
CA ASP A 107 -14.84 10.94 5.21
C ASP A 107 -14.90 9.59 5.97
N PRO A 108 -15.60 9.50 7.11
CA PRO A 108 -15.69 8.28 7.91
C PRO A 108 -16.14 7.03 7.14
N ASP A 109 -17.10 7.15 6.22
CA ASP A 109 -17.69 6.00 5.51
C ASP A 109 -16.73 5.47 4.45
N VAL A 110 -16.14 6.39 3.68
CA VAL A 110 -15.10 6.08 2.69
C VAL A 110 -13.89 5.50 3.40
N ARG A 111 -13.45 6.13 4.49
CA ARG A 111 -12.29 5.69 5.26
C ARG A 111 -12.47 4.29 5.83
N THR A 112 -13.64 4.01 6.41
CA THR A 112 -13.95 2.67 6.94
C THR A 112 -13.90 1.63 5.84
N THR A 113 -14.44 1.95 4.66
CA THR A 113 -14.41 1.06 3.50
C THR A 113 -12.97 0.81 3.03
N VAL A 114 -12.16 1.87 2.89
CA VAL A 114 -10.74 1.77 2.50
C VAL A 114 -9.96 0.92 3.49
N GLU A 115 -10.07 1.21 4.79
CA GLU A 115 -9.36 0.46 5.82
C GLU A 115 -9.82 -0.99 5.87
N THR A 116 -11.11 -1.27 5.67
CA THR A 116 -11.64 -2.64 5.59
C THR A 116 -11.04 -3.37 4.40
N CYS A 117 -11.06 -2.79 3.20
CA CYS A 117 -10.47 -3.40 2.02
C CYS A 117 -8.97 -3.68 2.17
N LEU A 118 -8.21 -2.74 2.76
CA LEU A 118 -6.78 -2.93 3.00
C LEU A 118 -6.52 -3.99 4.07
N ARG A 119 -7.33 -4.00 5.15
CA ARG A 119 -7.25 -5.05 6.17
C ARG A 119 -7.58 -6.40 5.58
N ASP A 120 -8.59 -6.55 4.75
CA ASP A 120 -8.94 -7.85 4.16
C ASP A 120 -7.81 -8.44 3.28
N LEU A 121 -6.95 -7.59 2.71
CA LEU A 121 -5.78 -8.01 1.93
C LEU A 121 -4.58 -8.48 2.76
N VAL A 122 -4.50 -8.05 4.02
CA VAL A 122 -3.33 -8.28 4.90
C VAL A 122 -3.67 -9.12 6.13
N ASP A 123 -4.86 -8.86 6.65
CA ASP A 123 -5.44 -9.27 7.92
C ASP A 123 -6.69 -10.13 7.72
N ARG A 124 -7.07 -10.76 8.83
CA ARG A 124 -8.05 -11.84 8.98
C ARG A 124 -9.50 -11.39 8.78
N PRO A 125 -10.38 -12.27 8.30
CA PRO A 125 -11.71 -12.40 8.90
C PRO A 125 -11.59 -13.04 10.28
N ALA A 126 -12.25 -12.48 11.31
CA ALA A 126 -12.03 -12.74 12.74
C ALA A 126 -12.04 -14.20 13.24
N HIS A 127 -12.40 -15.17 12.40
CA HIS A 127 -12.62 -16.57 12.74
C HIS A 127 -11.49 -17.54 12.31
N LEU A 128 -10.47 -17.10 11.54
CA LEU A 128 -9.38 -17.97 11.07
C LEU A 128 -7.98 -17.38 11.34
N PRO A 129 -6.99 -18.17 11.76
CA PRO A 129 -5.60 -17.71 11.86
C PRO A 129 -5.01 -17.46 10.45
N ARG A 130 -4.24 -16.39 10.28
CA ARG A 130 -3.63 -15.96 8.99
C ARG A 130 -2.95 -17.11 8.25
N VAL A 131 -2.22 -17.97 8.98
CA VAL A 131 -1.52 -19.12 8.41
C VAL A 131 -2.47 -20.11 7.74
N GLU A 132 -3.66 -20.33 8.28
CA GLU A 132 -4.65 -21.25 7.69
C GLU A 132 -5.31 -20.64 6.47
N MET A 133 -5.63 -19.34 6.49
CA MET A 133 -6.14 -18.62 5.32
C MET A 133 -5.11 -18.60 4.19
N MET A 134 -3.86 -18.26 4.49
CA MET A 134 -2.77 -18.26 3.52
C MET A 134 -2.55 -19.68 2.96
N ARG A 135 -2.68 -20.73 3.79
CA ARG A 135 -2.68 -22.12 3.31
C ARG A 135 -3.86 -22.44 2.38
N ALA A 136 -5.05 -21.92 2.66
CA ALA A 136 -6.22 -22.09 1.78
C ALA A 136 -6.00 -21.43 0.40
N PHE A 137 -5.28 -20.31 0.39
CA PHE A 137 -4.78 -19.66 -0.84
C PHE A 137 -3.52 -20.30 -1.43
N GLY A 138 -3.12 -21.48 -0.94
CA GLY A 138 -1.98 -22.22 -1.50
C GLY A 138 -0.62 -21.65 -1.15
N LEU A 139 -0.52 -20.84 -0.08
CA LEU A 139 0.73 -20.27 0.44
C LEU A 139 1.23 -21.05 1.67
N LYS A 140 2.55 -21.13 1.83
CA LYS A 140 3.19 -21.78 2.97
C LYS A 140 4.41 -20.99 3.41
N GLN A 141 4.65 -20.91 4.72
CA GLN A 141 5.88 -20.30 5.22
C GLN A 141 7.13 -21.05 4.71
N PRO A 142 8.20 -20.32 4.34
CA PRO A 142 9.46 -20.91 3.93
C PRO A 142 10.05 -21.75 5.06
N ARG A 143 10.73 -22.84 4.70
CA ARG A 143 11.57 -23.55 5.67
C ARG A 143 12.83 -22.71 5.93
N PRO A 144 13.39 -22.72 7.16
CA PRO A 144 14.54 -21.88 7.53
C PRO A 144 15.77 -21.98 6.59
N ASN A 145 15.91 -23.08 5.85
CA ASN A 145 17.03 -23.36 4.95
C ASN A 145 16.64 -23.37 3.46
N SER A 146 15.45 -22.87 3.10
CA SER A 146 15.00 -22.84 1.70
C SER A 146 15.56 -21.60 1.03
N GLN A 147 16.35 -21.76 -0.03
CA GLN A 147 16.67 -20.64 -0.93
C GLN A 147 15.39 -20.24 -1.65
N THR A 148 14.82 -19.09 -1.30
CA THR A 148 13.75 -18.46 -2.08
C THR A 148 14.38 -17.72 -3.25
N ALA A 149 13.89 -17.95 -4.46
CA ALA A 149 14.29 -17.14 -5.60
C ALA A 149 13.89 -15.68 -5.34
N ALA A 150 14.79 -14.73 -5.66
CA ALA A 150 14.51 -13.31 -5.46
C ALA A 150 13.22 -12.90 -6.21
N PRO A 151 12.30 -12.16 -5.58
CA PRO A 151 11.08 -11.72 -6.24
C PRO A 151 11.44 -10.70 -7.33
N LYS A 152 11.33 -11.09 -8.60
CA LYS A 152 11.75 -10.27 -9.76
C LYS A 152 10.59 -9.45 -10.37
N THR A 153 9.39 -9.48 -9.78
CA THR A 153 8.15 -9.04 -10.45
C THR A 153 7.41 -7.90 -9.75
N LEU A 154 8.00 -7.25 -8.76
CA LEU A 154 7.37 -6.12 -8.05
C LEU A 154 7.78 -4.80 -8.71
N ASP A 155 6.86 -3.83 -8.78
CA ASP A 155 7.14 -2.48 -9.27
C ASP A 155 7.95 -1.71 -8.21
N HIS A 156 9.25 -2.03 -8.16
CA HIS A 156 10.18 -1.55 -7.15
C HIS A 156 10.24 -0.02 -7.13
N ASN A 157 10.27 0.62 -8.29
CA ASN A 157 10.37 2.07 -8.39
C ASN A 157 9.16 2.78 -7.77
N ARG A 158 7.94 2.29 -8.00
CA ARG A 158 6.74 2.86 -7.37
C ARG A 158 6.70 2.60 -5.88
N LEU A 159 7.14 1.43 -5.45
CA LEU A 159 7.20 1.10 -4.03
C LEU A 159 8.21 1.99 -3.29
N GLU A 160 9.40 2.22 -3.86
CA GLU A 160 10.39 3.14 -3.30
C GLU A 160 9.89 4.59 -3.30
N GLY A 161 9.23 5.04 -4.37
CA GLY A 161 8.61 6.37 -4.41
C GLY A 161 7.56 6.57 -3.31
N PHE A 162 6.72 5.55 -3.06
CA PHE A 162 5.79 5.56 -1.94
C PHE A 162 6.52 5.55 -0.58
N ARG A 163 7.56 4.71 -0.40
CA ARG A 163 8.34 4.64 0.84
C ARG A 163 8.96 5.98 1.21
N GLU A 164 9.48 6.70 0.21
CA GLU A 164 10.03 8.03 0.42
C GLU A 164 8.95 9.02 0.87
N GLN A 165 7.81 9.09 0.19
CA GLN A 165 6.69 9.96 0.59
C GLN A 165 6.16 9.62 2.00
N PHE A 166 6.06 8.33 2.32
CA PHE A 166 5.65 7.89 3.65
C PHE A 166 6.68 8.25 4.72
N SER A 167 7.97 8.13 4.43
CA SER A 167 9.03 8.57 5.36
C SER A 167 8.96 10.06 5.64
N ILE A 168 8.64 10.87 4.63
CA ILE A 168 8.45 12.32 4.80
C ILE A 168 7.24 12.60 5.70
N LEU A 169 6.12 11.88 5.54
CA LEU A 169 4.98 11.99 6.45
C LEU A 169 5.35 11.59 7.89
N CYS A 170 6.12 10.52 8.09
CA CYS A 170 6.60 10.11 9.40
C CYS A 170 7.53 11.14 10.05
N ASP A 171 8.37 11.80 9.26
CA ASP A 171 9.22 12.91 9.73
C ASP A 171 8.35 14.11 10.16
N LEU A 172 7.24 14.40 9.46
CA LEU A 172 6.33 15.51 9.81
C LEU A 172 5.70 15.36 11.20
N VAL A 173 5.51 14.12 11.66
CA VAL A 173 4.94 13.79 12.98
C VAL A 173 6.02 13.45 14.02
N ASP A 174 7.29 13.68 13.70
CA ASP A 174 8.44 13.30 14.52
C ASP A 174 8.43 11.82 14.95
N GLU A 175 7.94 10.91 14.08
CA GLU A 175 7.82 9.50 14.41
C GLU A 175 9.21 8.86 14.57
N PRO A 176 9.49 8.19 15.69
CA PRO A 176 10.79 7.57 15.93
C PRO A 176 11.09 6.46 14.92
N ALA A 177 12.36 6.37 14.51
CA ALA A 177 12.81 5.38 13.52
C ALA A 177 12.60 3.91 13.97
N SER A 178 12.43 3.66 15.27
CA SER A 178 12.11 2.34 15.83
C SER A 178 10.76 1.81 15.35
N GLU A 179 9.74 2.66 15.30
CA GLU A 179 8.38 2.32 14.89
C GLU A 179 8.34 2.01 13.39
N ARG A 180 9.10 2.78 12.59
CA ARG A 180 9.28 2.54 11.15
C ARG A 180 9.91 1.17 10.87
N ARG A 181 10.94 0.78 11.65
CA ARG A 181 11.66 -0.49 11.46
C ARG A 181 10.85 -1.70 11.93
N ARG A 182 9.99 -1.57 12.96
CA ARG A 182 9.14 -2.67 13.46
C ARG A 182 8.24 -3.25 12.37
N MET A 183 7.75 -2.44 11.44
CA MET A 183 6.84 -2.88 10.37
C MET A 183 7.49 -3.87 9.40
N SER A 184 8.74 -3.64 9.01
CA SER A 184 9.49 -4.53 8.11
C SER A 184 9.78 -5.90 8.74
N ILE A 185 9.85 -5.95 10.08
CA ILE A 185 10.19 -7.16 10.86
C ILE A 185 8.98 -8.08 11.06
N ILE A 186 7.75 -7.54 11.03
CA ILE A 186 6.52 -8.30 11.35
C ILE A 186 6.01 -9.12 10.16
N MET A 187 6.53 -8.91 8.95
CA MET A 187 6.02 -9.61 7.76
C MET A 187 6.74 -10.92 7.50
N ASP A 188 6.01 -12.02 7.70
CA ASP A 188 6.42 -13.36 7.27
C ASP A 188 6.59 -13.43 5.75
N ASP A 189 7.65 -14.11 5.31
CA ASP A 189 7.78 -14.58 3.94
C ASP A 189 6.83 -15.75 3.67
N TRP A 190 6.34 -15.85 2.43
CA TRP A 190 5.44 -16.89 1.96
C TRP A 190 5.96 -17.51 0.67
N ILE A 191 5.73 -18.80 0.51
CA ILE A 191 6.06 -19.55 -0.70
C ILE A 191 4.77 -20.08 -1.34
N ILE A 192 4.65 -19.91 -2.66
CA ILE A 192 3.55 -20.48 -3.44
C ILE A 192 3.70 -22.01 -3.51
N HIS A 193 2.81 -22.72 -2.83
CA HIS A 193 2.71 -24.18 -2.85
C HIS A 193 1.75 -24.68 -3.93
N ASN A 194 0.62 -23.99 -4.15
CA ASN A 194 -0.38 -24.35 -5.14
C ASN A 194 -0.77 -23.13 -5.99
N ALA A 195 -0.41 -23.16 -7.27
CA ALA A 195 -0.65 -22.04 -8.20
C ALA A 195 -2.15 -21.79 -8.46
N GLN A 196 -2.98 -22.84 -8.48
CA GLN A 196 -4.41 -22.71 -8.72
C GLN A 196 -5.09 -22.00 -7.54
N GLN A 197 -4.80 -22.41 -6.31
CA GLN A 197 -5.32 -21.74 -5.11
C GLN A 197 -4.78 -20.32 -4.98
N PHE A 198 -3.52 -20.09 -5.36
CA PHE A 198 -2.95 -18.76 -5.35
C PHE A 198 -3.61 -17.84 -6.37
N SER A 199 -4.05 -18.36 -7.52
CA SER A 199 -4.82 -17.55 -8.49
C SER A 199 -6.13 -17.00 -7.89
N THR A 200 -6.75 -17.72 -6.94
CA THR A 200 -7.91 -17.22 -6.19
C THR A 200 -7.55 -16.04 -5.30
N PHE A 201 -6.38 -16.07 -4.66
CA PHE A 201 -5.88 -14.90 -3.91
C PHE A 201 -5.61 -13.70 -4.81
N VAL A 202 -5.05 -13.93 -6.00
CA VAL A 202 -4.83 -12.85 -6.97
C VAL A 202 -6.16 -12.23 -7.42
N GLN A 203 -7.18 -13.06 -7.66
CA GLN A 203 -8.52 -12.58 -8.02
C GLN A 203 -9.16 -11.80 -6.85
N PHE A 204 -9.05 -12.31 -5.63
CA PHE A 204 -9.47 -11.61 -4.42
C PHE A 204 -8.79 -10.25 -4.28
N ALA A 205 -7.47 -10.19 -4.49
CA ALA A 205 -6.72 -8.93 -4.46
C ALA A 205 -7.19 -7.95 -5.53
N ARG A 206 -7.41 -8.43 -6.75
CA ARG A 206 -7.97 -7.62 -7.84
C ARG A 206 -9.31 -7.00 -7.47
N GLU A 207 -10.25 -7.77 -6.92
CA GLU A 207 -11.58 -7.29 -6.57
C GLU A 207 -11.55 -6.17 -5.51
N HIS A 208 -10.65 -6.29 -4.53
CA HIS A 208 -10.45 -5.24 -3.52
C HIS A 208 -9.80 -3.99 -4.12
N VAL A 209 -8.79 -4.16 -4.99
CA VAL A 209 -8.17 -3.04 -5.71
C VAL A 209 -9.18 -2.34 -6.62
N ASP A 210 -10.03 -3.09 -7.33
CA ASP A 210 -11.10 -2.55 -8.19
C ASP A 210 -12.12 -1.76 -7.36
N THR A 211 -12.49 -2.27 -6.17
CA THR A 211 -13.38 -1.58 -5.24
C THR A 211 -12.79 -0.25 -4.79
N LEU A 212 -11.51 -0.21 -4.41
CA LEU A 212 -10.81 1.02 -4.03
C LEU A 212 -10.74 2.04 -5.17
N ILE A 213 -10.47 1.58 -6.39
CA ILE A 213 -10.39 2.43 -7.57
C ILE A 213 -11.76 3.02 -7.92
N ALA A 214 -12.82 2.20 -7.88
CA ALA A 214 -14.19 2.64 -8.15
C ALA A 214 -14.68 3.62 -7.07
N LEU A 215 -14.39 3.36 -5.79
CA LEU A 215 -14.77 4.22 -4.67
C LEU A 215 -14.21 5.64 -4.81
N MET A 216 -12.98 5.75 -5.34
CA MET A 216 -12.28 7.03 -5.48
C MET A 216 -12.36 7.61 -6.90
N ASP A 217 -13.04 6.95 -7.83
CA ASP A 217 -13.16 7.39 -9.24
C ASP A 217 -11.80 7.73 -9.89
N VAL A 218 -10.77 6.92 -9.62
CA VAL A 218 -9.39 7.12 -10.13
C VAL A 218 -9.03 6.16 -11.27
N GLN A 219 -10.04 5.62 -11.94
CA GLN A 219 -9.88 4.61 -12.99
C GLN A 219 -8.98 5.10 -14.13
N ALA A 220 -9.15 6.36 -14.57
CA ALA A 220 -8.37 6.95 -15.65
C ALA A 220 -6.87 7.04 -15.34
N GLN A 221 -6.50 7.36 -14.09
CA GLN A 221 -5.11 7.45 -13.65
C GLN A 221 -4.45 6.07 -13.64
N VAL A 222 -5.18 5.04 -13.20
CA VAL A 222 -4.70 3.65 -13.19
C VAL A 222 -4.57 3.09 -14.62
N ASP A 223 -5.52 3.38 -15.50
CA ASP A 223 -5.53 2.87 -16.87
C ASP A 223 -4.50 3.55 -17.78
N LYS A 224 -4.25 4.85 -17.59
CA LYS A 224 -3.21 5.59 -18.33
C LYS A 224 -1.83 4.95 -18.16
N VAL A 225 -1.55 4.44 -16.96
CA VAL A 225 -0.29 3.75 -16.67
C VAL A 225 -0.21 2.40 -17.39
N ARG A 226 -1.29 1.59 -17.37
CA ARG A 226 -1.33 0.30 -18.10
C ARG A 226 -1.03 0.48 -19.59
N SER A 227 -1.56 1.53 -20.21
CA SER A 227 -1.30 1.86 -21.61
C SER A 227 0.16 2.28 -21.86
N SER A 228 0.74 3.08 -20.94
CA SER A 228 2.13 3.53 -21.06
C SER A 228 3.15 2.40 -20.86
N ASP A 229 2.89 1.46 -19.95
CA ASP A 229 3.76 0.28 -19.74
C ASP A 229 3.67 -0.72 -20.88
N ALA A 230 2.49 -0.89 -21.48
CA ALA A 230 2.33 -1.72 -22.68
C ALA A 230 3.15 -1.16 -23.86
N THR A 231 3.20 0.16 -24.03
CA THR A 231 3.94 0.81 -25.13
C THR A 231 5.46 0.69 -24.96
N ARG A 232 5.98 0.74 -23.72
CA ARG A 232 7.41 0.53 -23.44
C ARG A 232 7.87 -0.91 -23.72
N ARG A 233 7.03 -1.92 -23.44
CA ARG A 233 7.38 -3.33 -23.71
C ARG A 233 7.33 -3.70 -25.20
N SER A 234 6.59 -2.95 -26.03
CA SER A 234 6.55 -3.15 -27.49
C SER A 234 7.74 -2.52 -28.25
N SER A 235 8.59 -1.78 -27.54
CA SER A 235 9.69 -1.00 -28.12
C SER A 235 11.08 -1.58 -27.79
N THR A 236 11.13 -2.80 -27.25
CA THR A 236 12.36 -3.56 -26.95
C THR A 236 12.25 -4.95 -27.57
#